data_AF-A0A2H0QK06-F1
#
_entry.id   AF-A0A2H0QK06-F1
#
_cell.length_a   1.000
_cell.length_b   1.000
_cell.length_c   1.000
_cell.angle_alpha   90.00
_cell.angle_beta   90.00
_cell.angle_gamma   90.00
#
_symmetry.space_group_name_H-M   'P 1'
#
loop_
_entity.id
_entity.type
_entity.pdbx_description
1 polymer ?
#
loop_
_entity_poly.entity_id
_entity_poly.type
_entity_poly.pdbx_seq_one_letter_code
_entity_poly.pdbx_strand_id
1 'polypeptide(L)'
;MKAMSLLGLFLISFGAMAEGNVLSQKVIDLGNISDAEANVAVKRSFEFTRTAKSPEKVTLKYKLNFLKKDCVAYEVIQEEVPEFKKIVCAGDNTGHHCEEKVFSGLFNAKTVCMEQGLVRVVNEGSVTLNFKKAVALSPTATERIAVTLKQNDMKNDQADSTGSVLESASLYEVKKSMLGLGSQIVFKAK
;
A
#
# COMPACT_ATOMS: atom_id res chain seq x y z
N MET A 1 34.55 -36.91 56.07
CA MET A 1 34.19 -37.06 54.64
C MET A 1 32.68 -37.28 54.59
N LYS A 2 31.82 -36.55 53.90
CA LYS A 2 31.86 -35.46 52.91
C LYS A 2 30.52 -34.72 53.11
N ALA A 3 30.55 -33.40 53.26
CA ALA A 3 29.34 -32.58 53.20
C ALA A 3 28.96 -32.44 51.72
N MET A 4 27.76 -32.89 51.35
CA MET A 4 27.24 -32.83 49.99
C MET A 4 26.30 -31.63 49.90
N SER A 5 26.86 -30.49 49.46
CA SER A 5 26.12 -29.25 49.27
C SER A 5 25.36 -29.31 47.95
N LEU A 6 24.04 -29.29 48.02
CA LEU A 6 23.12 -29.14 46.89
C LEU A 6 23.03 -27.63 46.57
N LEU A 7 23.77 -27.16 45.57
CA LEU A 7 23.57 -25.83 45.00
C LEU A 7 22.61 -25.94 43.82
N GLY A 8 21.35 -25.57 44.05
CA GLY A 8 20.35 -25.38 43.00
C GLY A 8 20.65 -24.10 42.23
N LEU A 9 21.11 -24.24 40.98
CA LEU A 9 21.25 -23.14 40.04
C LEU A 9 19.86 -22.79 39.48
N PHE A 10 19.21 -21.76 40.03
CA PHE A 10 18.07 -21.09 39.39
C PHE A 10 18.62 -20.26 38.22
N LEU A 11 18.64 -20.85 37.03
CA LEU A 11 18.80 -20.10 35.78
C LEU A 11 17.50 -19.34 35.52
N ILE A 12 17.46 -18.07 35.97
CA ILE A 12 16.43 -17.12 35.54
C ILE A 12 16.74 -16.80 34.07
N SER A 13 16.10 -17.53 33.19
CA SER A 13 16.04 -17.24 31.76
C SER A 13 15.31 -15.91 31.58
N PHE A 14 16.06 -14.83 31.42
CA PHE A 14 15.55 -13.60 30.84
C PHE A 14 15.14 -13.93 29.40
N GLY A 15 13.84 -14.20 29.21
CA GLY A 15 13.26 -14.22 27.89
C GLY A 15 13.49 -12.86 27.26
N ALA A 16 14.27 -12.81 26.17
CA ALA A 16 14.30 -11.68 25.28
C ALA A 16 12.85 -11.48 24.78
N MET A 17 12.14 -10.54 25.42
CA MET A 17 10.86 -10.10 24.89
C MET A 17 11.18 -9.46 23.55
N ALA A 18 10.64 -10.04 22.48
CA ALA A 18 10.65 -9.43 21.17
C ALA A 18 10.13 -7.99 21.35
N GLU A 19 11.02 -7.01 21.23
CA GLU A 19 10.67 -5.60 21.33
C GLU A 19 9.73 -5.30 20.16
N GLY A 20 8.42 -5.35 20.42
CA GLY A 20 7.42 -4.84 19.49
C GLY A 20 7.79 -3.41 19.11
N ASN A 21 7.62 -3.04 17.84
CA ASN A 21 8.04 -1.75 17.32
C ASN A 21 7.42 -0.63 18.16
N VAL A 22 8.25 0.11 18.91
CA VAL A 22 7.76 1.19 19.78
C VAL A 22 7.19 2.31 18.92
N LEU A 23 5.95 2.72 19.20
CA LEU A 23 5.29 3.84 18.53
C LEU A 23 5.91 5.17 18.98
N SER A 24 7.07 5.52 18.43
CA SER A 24 7.77 6.78 18.70
C SER A 24 7.57 7.82 17.60
N GLN A 25 7.18 7.38 16.39
CA GLN A 25 7.05 8.22 15.21
C GLN A 25 5.59 8.42 14.81
N LYS A 26 5.27 9.58 14.21
CA LYS A 26 3.92 9.87 13.68
C LYS A 26 3.61 9.11 12.40
N VAL A 27 4.64 8.67 11.68
CA VAL A 27 4.52 7.92 10.43
C VAL A 27 5.48 6.73 10.51
N ILE A 28 4.98 5.54 10.21
CA ILE A 28 5.77 4.30 10.15
C ILE A 28 5.55 3.70 8.77
N ASP A 29 6.63 3.34 8.09
CA ASP A 29 6.57 2.61 6.83
C ASP A 29 6.72 1.11 7.10
N LEU A 30 5.70 0.33 6.72
CA LEU A 30 5.69 -1.12 6.84
C LEU A 30 6.30 -1.82 5.62
N GLY A 31 6.67 -1.05 4.59
CA GLY A 31 7.16 -1.57 3.33
C GLY A 31 6.08 -2.30 2.53
N ASN A 32 6.50 -3.24 1.69
CA ASN A 32 5.58 -4.09 0.96
C ASN A 32 5.07 -5.23 1.85
N ILE A 33 3.76 -5.23 2.11
CA ILE A 33 3.11 -6.23 2.96
C ILE A 33 2.69 -7.48 2.19
N SER A 34 2.82 -7.47 0.86
CA SER A 34 2.61 -8.64 0.03
C SER A 34 3.77 -9.62 0.08
N ASP A 35 3.47 -10.88 -0.19
CA ASP A 35 4.48 -11.86 -0.49
C ASP A 35 5.09 -11.56 -1.87
N ALA A 36 6.41 -11.45 -1.94
CA ALA A 36 7.10 -11.16 -3.20
C ALA A 36 7.06 -12.37 -4.15
N GLU A 37 7.09 -13.57 -3.58
CA GLU A 37 7.22 -14.84 -4.30
C GLU A 37 5.84 -15.44 -4.63
N ALA A 38 4.85 -15.22 -3.76
CA ALA A 38 3.51 -15.80 -3.94
C ALA A 38 2.44 -14.77 -4.40
N ASN A 39 1.64 -15.13 -5.42
CA ASN A 39 0.44 -14.38 -5.84
C ASN A 39 -0.75 -14.64 -4.90
N VAL A 40 -0.58 -14.38 -3.61
CA VAL A 40 -1.58 -14.66 -2.58
C VAL A 40 -2.03 -13.39 -1.87
N ALA A 41 -3.33 -13.33 -1.58
CA ALA A 41 -3.91 -12.19 -0.90
C ALA A 41 -3.28 -12.00 0.48
N VAL A 42 -2.97 -10.76 0.83
CA VAL A 42 -2.26 -10.44 2.07
C VAL A 42 -3.10 -10.71 3.31
N LYS A 43 -2.49 -11.30 4.34
CA LYS A 43 -2.97 -11.27 5.72
C LYS A 43 -1.77 -11.18 6.67
N ARG A 44 -1.42 -9.96 7.11
CA ARG A 44 -0.29 -9.73 8.01
C ARG A 44 -0.71 -8.97 9.26
N SER A 45 -0.16 -9.37 10.40
CA SER A 45 -0.36 -8.69 11.68
C SER A 45 0.95 -8.02 12.10
N PHE A 46 0.85 -6.77 12.54
CA PHE A 46 1.95 -5.96 13.02
C PHE A 46 1.71 -5.63 14.48
N GLU A 47 2.70 -5.89 15.32
CA GLU A 47 2.62 -5.57 16.75
C GLU A 47 3.44 -4.34 17.07
N PHE A 48 2.87 -3.49 17.92
CA PHE A 48 3.48 -2.24 18.34
C PHE A 48 3.35 -2.05 19.84
N THR A 49 4.34 -1.37 20.41
CA THR A 49 4.33 -0.97 21.82
C THR A 49 4.02 0.52 21.93
N ARG A 50 2.94 0.86 22.62
CA ARG A 50 2.56 2.25 22.97
C ARG A 50 3.11 2.60 24.35
N THR A 51 3.61 3.82 24.48
CA THR A 51 4.17 4.38 25.72
C THR A 51 3.57 5.76 26.00
N ALA A 52 3.88 6.37 27.14
CA ALA A 52 3.49 7.76 27.43
C ALA A 52 4.01 8.79 26.40
N LYS A 53 5.08 8.47 25.66
CA LYS A 53 5.66 9.33 24.62
C LYS A 53 5.08 9.08 23.24
N SER A 54 4.21 8.08 23.08
CA SER A 54 3.66 7.74 21.78
C SER A 54 2.74 8.82 21.24
N PRO A 55 2.81 9.18 19.95
CA PRO A 55 1.92 10.17 19.37
C PRO A 55 0.45 9.75 19.50
N GLU A 56 -0.44 10.74 19.67
CA GLU A 56 -1.89 10.49 19.67
C GLU A 56 -2.42 9.93 18.35
N LYS A 57 -1.70 10.16 17.25
CA LYS A 57 -2.00 9.63 15.93
C LYS A 57 -0.73 9.13 15.27
N VAL A 58 -0.76 7.89 14.81
CA VAL A 58 0.33 7.26 14.06
C VAL A 58 -0.22 6.72 12.75
N THR A 59 0.34 7.15 11.62
CA THR A 59 -0.02 6.66 10.30
C THR A 59 0.93 5.56 9.87
N LEU A 60 0.39 4.37 9.63
CA LEU A 60 1.11 3.25 9.03
C LEU A 60 0.94 3.35 7.51
N LYS A 61 2.05 3.47 6.79
CA LYS A 61 2.09 3.41 5.33
C LYS A 61 2.52 2.01 4.91
N TYR A 62 1.97 1.53 3.81
CA TYR A 62 2.30 0.21 3.28
C TYR A 62 2.14 0.18 1.76
N LYS A 63 2.81 -0.77 1.14
CA LYS A 63 2.63 -1.14 -0.27
C LYS A 63 1.98 -2.50 -0.35
N LEU A 64 1.06 -2.69 -1.30
CA LEU A 64 0.42 -3.97 -1.54
C LEU A 64 0.41 -4.28 -3.04
N ASN A 65 0.63 -5.54 -3.37
CA ASN A 65 0.54 -6.06 -4.72
C ASN A 65 -0.90 -6.50 -5.00
N PHE A 66 -1.42 -6.14 -6.16
CA PHE A 66 -2.70 -6.61 -6.66
C PHE A 66 -2.60 -6.95 -8.16
N LEU A 67 -3.53 -7.76 -8.65
CA LEU A 67 -3.63 -8.21 -10.03
C LEU A 67 -4.69 -7.40 -10.74
N LYS A 68 -4.28 -6.66 -11.76
CA LYS A 68 -5.16 -5.89 -12.63
C LYS A 68 -5.18 -6.52 -14.01
N LYS A 69 -6.33 -6.46 -14.70
CA LYS A 69 -6.37 -6.77 -16.13
C LYS A 69 -5.65 -5.68 -16.90
N ASP A 70 -4.65 -6.06 -17.68
CA ASP A 70 -3.92 -5.16 -18.56
C ASP A 70 -3.42 -5.92 -19.79
N CYS A 71 -2.89 -5.21 -20.77
CA CYS A 71 -2.34 -5.80 -21.97
C CYS A 71 -1.00 -6.51 -21.68
N VAL A 72 -0.91 -7.78 -22.06
CA VAL A 72 0.29 -8.61 -21.87
C VAL A 72 1.06 -8.87 -23.17
N ALA A 73 0.42 -8.66 -24.33
CA ALA A 73 1.06 -8.76 -25.63
C ALA A 73 0.65 -7.58 -26.52
N TYR A 74 1.64 -6.95 -27.12
CA TYR A 74 1.46 -5.82 -28.03
C TYR A 74 1.96 -6.18 -29.42
N GLU A 75 1.31 -5.64 -30.44
CA GLU A 75 1.76 -5.71 -31.83
C GLU A 75 1.76 -4.31 -32.44
N VAL A 76 2.68 -4.08 -33.38
CA VAL A 76 2.71 -2.84 -34.16
C VAL A 76 2.07 -3.13 -35.51
N ILE A 77 0.89 -2.57 -35.73
CA ILE A 77 0.21 -2.64 -37.02
C ILE A 77 0.60 -1.41 -37.83
N GLN A 78 0.92 -1.62 -39.10
CA GLN A 78 1.14 -0.54 -40.07
C GLN A 78 -0.15 -0.35 -40.87
N GLU A 79 -0.66 0.88 -40.87
CA GLU A 79 -1.77 1.30 -41.72
C GLU A 79 -1.21 2.19 -42.84
N GLU A 80 -1.52 1.82 -44.08
CA GLU A 80 -1.19 2.64 -45.24
C GLU A 80 -2.21 3.78 -45.36
N VAL A 81 -1.73 5.01 -45.32
CA VAL A 81 -2.52 6.17 -45.72
C VAL A 81 -2.29 6.36 -47.20
N PRO A 82 -3.30 6.10 -48.06
CA PRO A 82 -3.13 6.21 -49.50
C PRO A 82 -2.83 7.65 -49.91
N GLU A 83 -2.16 7.79 -51.05
CA GLU A 83 -1.96 9.07 -51.71
C GLU A 83 -3.30 9.78 -51.91
N PHE A 84 -3.35 11.08 -51.63
CA PHE A 84 -4.54 11.88 -51.91
C PHE A 84 -4.18 13.18 -52.62
N LYS A 85 -5.11 13.61 -53.47
CA LYS A 85 -4.98 14.79 -54.31
C LYS A 85 -5.86 15.90 -53.76
N LYS A 86 -5.32 17.12 -53.70
CA LYS A 86 -6.08 18.31 -53.32
C LYS A 86 -5.78 19.46 -54.27
N ILE A 87 -6.84 20.08 -54.77
CA ILE A 87 -6.71 21.34 -55.51
C ILE A 87 -6.44 22.45 -54.50
N VAL A 88 -5.30 23.11 -54.64
CA VAL A 88 -4.92 24.26 -53.84
C VAL A 88 -4.91 25.47 -54.75
N CYS A 89 -5.76 26.45 -54.43
CA CYS A 89 -5.81 27.71 -55.14
C CYS A 89 -5.09 28.78 -54.32
N ALA A 90 -4.12 29.45 -54.94
CA ALA A 90 -3.49 30.65 -54.41
C ALA A 90 -3.96 31.86 -55.23
N GLY A 91 -4.28 32.96 -54.55
CA GLY A 91 -4.60 34.23 -55.19
C GLY A 91 -3.39 35.13 -55.20
N ASP A 92 -3.10 35.74 -56.35
CA ASP A 92 -2.17 36.87 -56.47
C ASP A 92 -2.86 38.08 -57.10
N ASN A 93 -2.10 39.15 -57.34
CA ASN A 93 -2.63 40.40 -57.91
C ASN A 93 -3.09 40.27 -59.38
N THR A 94 -2.89 39.12 -60.03
CA THR A 94 -3.23 38.84 -61.44
C THR A 94 -4.33 37.80 -61.61
N GLY A 95 -4.71 37.06 -60.56
CA GLY A 95 -5.86 36.16 -60.58
C GLY A 95 -5.77 35.03 -59.53
N HIS A 96 -6.64 34.03 -59.68
CA HIS A 96 -6.56 32.79 -58.90
C HIS A 96 -5.88 31.70 -59.74
N HIS A 97 -4.79 31.16 -59.23
CA HIS A 97 -4.11 30.01 -59.80
C HIS A 97 -4.36 28.79 -58.93
N CYS A 98 -4.97 27.77 -59.52
CA CYS A 98 -5.23 26.49 -58.85
C CYS A 98 -4.29 25.42 -59.41
N GLU A 99 -3.59 24.73 -58.52
CA GLU A 99 -2.76 23.57 -58.86
C GLU A 99 -3.24 22.33 -58.12
N GLU A 100 -3.16 21.17 -58.77
CA GLU A 100 -3.36 19.88 -58.10
C GLU A 100 -2.09 19.53 -57.33
N LYS A 101 -2.17 19.52 -56.00
CA LYS A 101 -1.10 18.98 -55.15
C LYS A 101 -1.36 17.52 -54.85
N VAL A 102 -0.35 16.70 -55.12
CA VAL A 102 -0.30 15.29 -54.76
C VAL A 102 0.43 15.17 -53.42
N PHE A 103 -0.22 14.58 -52.42
CA PHE A 103 0.38 14.29 -51.13
C PHE A 103 0.75 12.80 -51.09
N SER A 104 2.05 12.51 -50.96
CA SER A 104 2.56 11.14 -50.89
C SER A 104 1.87 10.34 -49.78
N GLY A 105 1.52 9.09 -50.09
CA GLY A 105 1.07 8.14 -49.08
C GLY A 105 2.14 7.94 -48.00
N LEU A 106 1.70 7.64 -46.78
CA LEU A 106 2.57 7.44 -45.63
C LEU A 106 2.10 6.26 -44.79
N PHE A 107 3.05 5.57 -44.15
CA PHE A 107 2.74 4.50 -43.23
C PHE A 107 2.60 5.05 -41.82
N ASN A 108 1.44 4.82 -41.21
CA ASN A 108 1.23 5.06 -39.79
C ASN A 108 1.45 3.76 -39.02
N ALA A 109 2.31 3.78 -38.01
CA ALA A 109 2.47 2.68 -37.09
C ALA A 109 1.62 2.92 -35.84
N LYS A 110 0.80 1.92 -35.47
CA LYS A 110 0.01 1.95 -34.25
C LYS A 110 0.30 0.71 -33.41
N THR A 111 0.63 0.93 -32.15
CA THR A 111 0.71 -0.16 -31.16
C THR A 111 -0.68 -0.55 -30.73
N VAL A 112 -1.05 -1.81 -30.89
CA VAL A 112 -2.33 -2.37 -30.48
C VAL A 112 -2.12 -3.46 -29.43
N CYS A 113 -3.10 -3.60 -28.54
CA CYS A 113 -3.11 -4.70 -27.59
C CYS A 113 -3.68 -5.95 -28.26
N MET A 114 -2.88 -7.02 -28.28
CA MET A 114 -3.28 -8.30 -28.87
C MET A 114 -3.88 -9.25 -27.84
N GLU A 115 -3.35 -9.23 -26.61
CA GLU A 115 -3.79 -10.14 -25.55
C GLU A 115 -3.94 -9.40 -24.22
N GLN A 116 -5.07 -9.61 -23.56
CA GLN A 116 -5.30 -9.16 -22.19
C GLN A 116 -4.97 -10.28 -21.20
N GLY A 117 -4.20 -9.93 -20.17
CA GLY A 117 -3.85 -10.83 -19.08
C GLY A 117 -3.96 -10.15 -17.72
N LEU A 118 -3.46 -10.82 -16.68
CA LEU A 118 -3.36 -10.24 -15.34
C LEU A 118 -1.91 -9.80 -15.11
N VAL A 119 -1.74 -8.51 -14.82
CA VAL A 119 -0.44 -7.94 -14.43
C VAL A 119 -0.44 -7.61 -12.95
N ARG A 120 0.71 -7.81 -12.33
CA ARG A 120 0.93 -7.45 -10.92
C ARG A 120 1.28 -5.97 -10.84
N VAL A 121 0.50 -5.22 -10.09
CA VAL A 121 0.67 -3.79 -9.86
C VAL A 121 0.86 -3.57 -8.36
N VAL A 122 1.62 -2.54 -8.00
CA VAL A 122 1.82 -2.13 -6.61
C VAL A 122 0.96 -0.90 -6.33
N ASN A 123 0.15 -0.94 -5.26
CA ASN A 123 -0.57 0.23 -4.75
C ASN A 123 -0.02 0.65 -3.39
N GLU A 124 -0.14 1.93 -3.08
CA GLU A 124 0.21 2.50 -1.78
C GLU A 124 -1.05 2.68 -0.93
N GLY A 125 -1.01 2.18 0.30
CA GLY A 125 -2.09 2.29 1.27
C GLY A 125 -1.62 2.94 2.56
N SER A 126 -2.58 3.41 3.35
CA SER A 126 -2.31 3.87 4.71
C SER A 126 -3.46 3.61 5.67
N VAL A 127 -3.12 3.41 6.93
CA VAL A 127 -4.07 3.35 8.04
C VAL A 127 -3.56 4.19 9.20
N THR A 128 -4.43 4.97 9.82
CA THR A 128 -4.05 5.77 11.00
C THR A 128 -4.54 5.14 12.29
N LEU A 129 -3.63 4.85 13.20
CA LEU A 129 -3.92 4.50 14.58
C LEU A 129 -4.20 5.78 15.35
N ASN A 130 -5.38 5.87 15.97
CA ASN A 130 -5.87 7.07 16.63
C ASN A 130 -6.12 6.79 18.11
N PHE A 131 -5.23 7.32 18.94
CA PHE A 131 -5.23 7.20 20.40
C PHE A 131 -5.70 8.48 21.10
N LYS A 132 -6.36 9.42 20.39
CA LYS A 132 -6.84 10.66 21.01
C LYS A 132 -7.79 10.46 22.19
N LYS A 133 -8.51 9.35 22.20
CA LYS A 133 -9.44 8.96 23.28
C LYS A 133 -8.93 7.74 24.06
N ALA A 134 -7.66 7.38 23.89
CA ALA A 134 -7.03 6.30 24.63
C ALA A 134 -6.71 6.74 26.08
N VAL A 135 -6.41 5.78 26.95
CA VAL A 135 -6.01 6.11 28.33
C VAL A 135 -4.65 6.81 28.30
N ALA A 136 -4.47 7.81 29.16
CA ALA A 136 -3.14 8.40 29.36
C ALA A 136 -2.24 7.41 30.08
N LEU A 137 -1.07 7.12 29.52
CA LEU A 137 -0.10 6.20 30.12
C LEU A 137 0.85 6.95 31.06
N SER A 138 1.18 6.32 32.19
CA SER A 138 2.27 6.81 33.03
C SER A 138 3.62 6.59 32.33
N PRO A 139 4.69 7.31 32.73
CA PRO A 139 5.99 7.22 32.07
C PRO A 139 6.58 5.81 31.96
N THR A 140 6.21 4.90 32.87
CA THR A 140 6.67 3.51 32.91
C THR A 140 5.65 2.51 32.35
N ALA A 141 4.43 2.93 32.07
CA ALA A 141 3.39 2.06 31.54
C ALA A 141 3.55 1.86 30.02
N THR A 142 3.33 0.63 29.58
CA THR A 142 3.32 0.23 28.18
C THR A 142 2.06 -0.55 27.86
N GLU A 143 1.64 -0.47 26.59
CA GLU A 143 0.55 -1.28 26.05
C GLU A 143 1.01 -1.91 24.74
N ARG A 144 0.65 -3.17 24.51
CA ARG A 144 0.87 -3.84 23.23
C ARG A 144 -0.41 -3.85 22.43
N ILE A 145 -0.30 -3.45 21.18
CA ILE A 145 -1.41 -3.45 20.23
C ILE A 145 -1.02 -4.21 18.97
N ALA A 146 -2.02 -4.78 18.29
CA ALA A 146 -1.84 -5.40 16.99
C ALA A 146 -2.69 -4.71 15.93
N VAL A 147 -2.15 -4.64 14.72
CA VAL A 147 -2.84 -4.16 13.53
C VAL A 147 -2.75 -5.25 12.48
N THR A 148 -3.89 -5.79 12.09
CA THR A 148 -3.97 -6.75 10.99
C THR A 148 -4.40 -6.02 9.72
N LEU A 149 -3.59 -6.18 8.66
CA LEU A 149 -3.90 -5.76 7.30
C LEU A 149 -4.26 -7.00 6.49
N LYS A 150 -5.46 -7.00 5.91
CA LYS A 150 -5.98 -8.11 5.12
C LYS A 150 -6.48 -7.62 3.77
N GLN A 151 -5.95 -8.19 2.71
CA GLN A 151 -6.50 -8.07 1.36
C GLN A 151 -7.51 -9.21 1.16
N ASN A 152 -8.71 -8.92 0.65
CA ASN A 152 -9.75 -9.95 0.51
C ASN A 152 -9.47 -10.91 -0.65
N ASP A 153 -8.95 -10.39 -1.76
CA ASP A 153 -8.50 -11.17 -2.90
C ASP A 153 -7.36 -10.43 -3.62
N MET A 154 -6.66 -11.12 -4.53
CA MET A 154 -5.54 -10.53 -5.26
C MET A 154 -5.94 -9.42 -6.23
N LYS A 155 -7.22 -9.25 -6.60
CA LYS A 155 -7.67 -8.19 -7.52
C LYS A 155 -7.96 -6.89 -6.79
N ASN A 156 -8.12 -6.94 -5.47
CA ASN A 156 -8.40 -5.77 -4.65
C ASN A 156 -7.11 -4.95 -4.43
N ASP A 157 -7.17 -3.67 -4.75
CA ASP A 157 -6.07 -2.72 -4.61
C ASP A 157 -5.99 -2.11 -3.20
N GLN A 158 -6.83 -2.56 -2.26
CA GLN A 158 -6.87 -2.08 -0.89
C GLN A 158 -6.76 -3.22 0.13
N ALA A 159 -6.23 -2.91 1.31
CA ALA A 159 -6.25 -3.79 2.46
C ALA A 159 -7.23 -3.27 3.52
N ASP A 160 -8.09 -4.16 4.01
CA ASP A 160 -8.87 -3.94 5.21
C ASP A 160 -7.96 -3.95 6.44
N SER A 161 -8.20 -3.02 7.36
CA SER A 161 -7.44 -2.89 8.59
C SER A 161 -8.31 -3.18 9.81
N THR A 162 -7.82 -4.03 10.70
CA THR A 162 -8.39 -4.24 12.04
C THR A 162 -7.32 -3.99 13.09
N GLY A 163 -7.73 -3.47 14.24
CA GLY A 163 -6.84 -3.27 15.38
C GLY A 163 -7.34 -4.00 16.60
N SER A 164 -6.42 -4.41 17.46
CA SER A 164 -6.70 -5.01 18.76
C SER A 164 -5.67 -4.56 19.79
N VAL A 165 -6.06 -4.64 21.06
CA VAL A 165 -5.15 -4.45 22.19
C VAL A 165 -4.79 -5.84 22.68
N LEU A 166 -3.49 -6.17 22.67
CA LEU A 166 -2.97 -7.46 23.11
C LEU A 166 -2.74 -7.45 24.63
N GLU A 167 -2.11 -6.39 25.14
CA GLU A 167 -1.77 -6.24 26.55
C GLU A 167 -1.98 -4.78 26.96
N SER A 168 -2.79 -4.56 27.99
CA SER A 168 -3.12 -3.25 28.53
C SER A 168 -3.71 -3.36 29.93
N ALA A 169 -3.41 -2.39 30.80
CA ALA A 169 -4.07 -2.26 32.09
C ALA A 169 -5.48 -1.64 32.00
N SER A 170 -5.82 -1.05 30.84
CA SER A 170 -7.12 -0.40 30.58
C SER A 170 -7.95 -1.16 29.56
N LEU A 171 -9.27 -1.06 29.70
CA LEU A 171 -10.22 -1.59 28.73
C LEU A 171 -10.43 -0.61 27.57
N TYR A 172 -10.45 -1.15 26.36
CA TYR A 172 -10.63 -0.37 25.14
C TYR A 172 -11.87 -0.80 24.35
N GLU A 173 -12.49 0.19 23.72
CA GLU A 173 -13.35 0.03 22.56
C GLU A 173 -12.51 0.38 21.32
N VAL A 174 -12.26 -0.62 20.45
CA VAL A 174 -11.50 -0.44 19.20
C VAL A 174 -12.45 -0.46 18.02
N LYS A 175 -12.43 0.59 17.20
CA LYS A 175 -13.34 0.75 16.05
C LYS A 175 -12.60 1.19 14.79
N LYS A 176 -12.96 0.59 13.66
CA LYS A 176 -12.60 1.14 12.34
C LYS A 176 -13.49 2.34 12.05
N SER A 177 -12.90 3.45 11.61
CA SER A 177 -13.60 4.64 11.16
C SER A 177 -13.10 5.03 9.77
N MET A 178 -14.03 5.41 8.91
CA MET A 178 -13.75 5.92 7.55
C MET A 178 -13.94 7.44 7.47
N LEU A 179 -14.04 8.14 8.61
CA LEU A 179 -14.24 9.60 8.64
C LEU A 179 -12.93 10.33 8.28
N GLY A 180 -12.97 11.11 7.19
CA GLY A 180 -11.85 11.92 6.69
C GLY A 180 -11.10 11.30 5.50
N LEU A 181 -9.87 11.76 5.23
CA LEU A 181 -9.02 11.39 4.08
C LEU A 181 -8.36 10.00 4.17
N GLY A 182 -8.88 9.06 4.98
CA GLY A 182 -8.29 7.71 5.06
C GLY A 182 -8.87 6.81 6.15
N SER A 183 -8.51 5.52 6.11
CA SER A 183 -8.92 4.52 7.10
C SER A 183 -8.26 4.78 8.46
N GLN A 184 -9.04 4.76 9.53
CA GLN A 184 -8.56 4.94 10.90
C GLN A 184 -8.97 3.79 11.80
N ILE A 185 -8.10 3.42 12.72
CA ILE A 185 -8.39 2.54 13.86
C ILE A 185 -8.38 3.40 15.11
N VAL A 186 -9.55 3.58 15.71
CA VAL A 186 -9.74 4.41 16.91
C VAL A 186 -9.68 3.53 18.15
N PHE A 187 -8.77 3.88 19.06
CA PHE A 187 -8.63 3.26 20.37
C PHE A 187 -9.25 4.21 21.41
N LYS A 188 -10.40 3.83 21.96
CA LYS A 188 -11.12 4.62 22.96
C LYS A 188 -11.15 3.87 24.29
N ALA A 189 -10.67 4.48 25.36
CA ALA A 189 -10.80 3.93 26.71
C ALA A 189 -12.27 3.85 27.12
N LYS A 190 -12.64 2.77 27.84
CA LYS A 190 -13.98 2.57 28.40
C LYS A 190 -14.10 3.17 29.80
#